data_AF-A0A142WRH0-F1
#
_entry.id   AF-A0A142WRH0-F1
#
_cell.length_a   1.000
_cell.length_b   1.000
_cell.length_c   1.000
_cell.angle_alpha   90.00
_cell.angle_beta   90.00
_cell.angle_gamma   90.00
#
_symmetry.space_group_name_H-M   'P 1'
#
loop_
_entity.id
_entity.type
_entity.pdbx_description
1 polymer ?
#
loop_
_entity_poly.entity_id
_entity_poly.type
_entity_poly.pdbx_seq_one_letter_code
_entity_poly.pdbx_strand_id
1 'polypeptide(L)'
;MPAPSRRDLLRWGLLIEGGLVLLALLGAWLFRVDLSCVRWTPAAVLWGLGGILPMLGVYRVSGELRDRVVELLGPTLIRCRWYDLLLLALLAGVGEELLFRGTIELALERYHLWGGMILANLLFGLAHSLSWQYFVFATVIGVYLSWLSGFPGERNLLPAILAHGLYDFAAFLLIRREVRVASSETTAEFSSLPVPPSAPAPGEGADDGH
;
A
#
# COMPACT_ATOMS: atom_id res chain seq x y z
N MET A 1 -9.84 -6.25 17.52
CA MET A 1 -9.65 -7.60 16.93
C MET A 1 -8.16 -7.86 16.81
N PRO A 2 -7.66 -9.09 17.01
CA PRO A 2 -6.25 -9.40 16.81
C PRO A 2 -5.83 -9.14 15.36
N ALA A 3 -4.60 -8.67 15.15
CA ALA A 3 -4.10 -8.36 13.82
C ALA A 3 -4.02 -9.63 12.94
N PRO A 4 -4.46 -9.59 11.66
CA PRO A 4 -4.53 -10.74 10.75
C PRO A 4 -3.23 -11.55 10.68
N SER A 5 -3.29 -12.87 10.47
CA SER A 5 -2.05 -13.64 10.34
C SER A 5 -1.33 -13.34 9.01
N ARG A 6 -0.02 -13.64 8.92
CA ARG A 6 0.73 -13.59 7.65
C ARG A 6 0.03 -14.39 6.54
N ARG A 7 -0.54 -15.55 6.88
CA ARG A 7 -1.23 -16.41 5.90
C ARG A 7 -2.52 -15.77 5.41
N ASP A 8 -3.25 -15.09 6.29
CA ASP A 8 -4.50 -14.41 5.93
C ASP A 8 -4.21 -13.21 5.04
N LEU A 9 -3.19 -12.40 5.36
CA LEU A 9 -2.79 -11.29 4.50
C LEU A 9 -2.41 -11.77 3.10
N LEU A 10 -1.58 -12.81 3.00
CA LEU A 10 -1.18 -13.36 1.70
C LEU A 10 -2.35 -13.94 0.92
N ARG A 11 -3.27 -14.66 1.60
CA ARG A 11 -4.47 -15.20 0.95
C ARG A 11 -5.38 -14.10 0.43
N TRP A 12 -5.72 -13.13 1.27
CA TRP A 12 -6.61 -12.03 0.88
C TRP A 12 -5.97 -11.14 -0.18
N GLY A 13 -4.69 -10.80 -0.03
CA GLY A 13 -3.95 -10.05 -1.05
C GLY A 13 -3.96 -10.79 -2.39
N LEU A 14 -3.62 -12.09 -2.41
CA LEU A 14 -3.65 -12.86 -3.65
C LEU A 14 -5.04 -12.96 -4.28
N LEU A 15 -6.09 -13.15 -3.46
CA LEU A 15 -7.47 -13.25 -3.94
C LEU A 15 -7.98 -11.92 -4.50
N ILE A 16 -7.70 -10.81 -3.81
CA ILE A 16 -8.09 -9.48 -4.25
C ILE A 16 -7.33 -9.11 -5.51
N GLU A 17 -5.99 -9.10 -5.48
CA GLU A 17 -5.19 -8.67 -6.62
C GLU A 17 -5.35 -9.60 -7.82
N GLY A 18 -5.39 -10.91 -7.59
CA GLY A 18 -5.68 -11.88 -8.64
C GLY A 18 -7.08 -11.67 -9.23
N GLY A 19 -8.07 -11.36 -8.39
CA GLY A 19 -9.41 -10.99 -8.81
C GLY A 19 -9.45 -9.71 -9.64
N LEU A 20 -8.66 -8.69 -9.29
CA LEU A 20 -8.53 -7.45 -10.06
C LEU A 20 -7.93 -7.70 -11.43
N VAL A 21 -6.91 -8.55 -11.55
CA VAL A 21 -6.35 -8.97 -12.85
C VAL A 21 -7.44 -9.66 -13.69
N LEU A 22 -8.18 -10.61 -13.12
CA LEU A 22 -9.25 -11.30 -13.84
C LEU A 22 -10.36 -10.33 -14.28
N LEU A 23 -10.73 -9.38 -13.42
CA LEU A 23 -11.71 -8.34 -13.74
C LEU A 23 -11.19 -7.40 -14.83
N ALA A 24 -9.92 -7.05 -14.81
CA ALA A 24 -9.28 -6.23 -15.83
C ALA A 24 -9.33 -6.91 -17.19
N LEU A 25 -8.98 -8.21 -17.25
CA LEU A 25 -9.00 -9.01 -18.47
C LEU A 25 -10.44 -9.20 -18.99
N LEU A 26 -11.38 -9.52 -18.11
CA LEU A 26 -12.79 -9.66 -18.47
C LEU A 26 -13.38 -8.34 -18.98
N GLY A 27 -13.10 -7.24 -18.29
CA GLY A 27 -13.55 -5.91 -18.70
C GLY A 27 -12.92 -5.50 -20.03
N ALA A 28 -11.63 -5.74 -20.23
CA ALA A 28 -10.97 -5.44 -21.49
C ALA A 28 -11.58 -6.24 -22.64
N TRP A 29 -11.87 -7.52 -22.43
CA TRP A 29 -12.59 -8.34 -23.40
C TRP A 29 -14.00 -7.81 -23.70
N LEU A 30 -14.79 -7.49 -22.66
CA LEU A 30 -16.17 -7.03 -22.77
C LEU A 30 -16.26 -5.67 -23.51
N PHE A 31 -15.39 -4.73 -23.15
CA PHE A 31 -15.36 -3.38 -23.71
C PHE A 31 -14.42 -3.25 -24.92
N ARG A 32 -13.87 -4.36 -25.42
CA ARG A 32 -12.94 -4.42 -26.56
C ARG A 32 -11.76 -3.46 -26.40
N VAL A 33 -11.19 -3.42 -25.19
CA VAL A 33 -9.97 -2.65 -24.85
C VAL A 33 -8.73 -3.47 -25.20
N ASP A 34 -7.81 -2.81 -25.89
CA ASP A 34 -6.52 -3.40 -26.21
C ASP A 34 -5.55 -3.14 -25.05
N LEU A 35 -5.15 -4.22 -24.38
CA LEU A 35 -4.16 -4.22 -23.30
C LEU A 35 -2.72 -4.36 -23.82
N SER A 36 -2.48 -4.25 -25.13
CA SER A 36 -1.14 -4.19 -25.73
C SER A 36 -0.33 -2.94 -25.33
N CYS A 37 -0.91 -2.06 -24.52
CA CYS A 37 -0.28 -0.86 -23.99
C CYS A 37 0.76 -1.11 -22.87
N VAL A 38 1.12 -2.34 -22.56
CA VAL A 38 2.29 -2.64 -21.70
C VAL A 38 3.52 -2.80 -22.59
N ARG A 39 4.34 -1.74 -22.73
CA ARG A 39 5.53 -1.75 -23.59
C ARG A 39 6.82 -1.54 -22.80
N TRP A 40 7.75 -2.48 -22.97
CA TRP A 40 9.09 -2.39 -22.38
C TRP A 40 9.98 -1.49 -23.23
N THR A 41 10.26 -0.30 -22.73
CA THR A 41 11.25 0.62 -23.30
C THR A 41 12.13 1.19 -22.18
N PRO A 42 13.39 1.55 -22.47
CA PRO A 42 14.26 2.19 -21.48
C PRO A 42 13.63 3.46 -20.90
N ALA A 43 12.97 4.27 -21.74
CA ALA A 43 12.26 5.46 -21.31
C ALA A 43 11.12 5.12 -20.31
N ALA A 44 10.32 4.09 -20.59
CA ALA A 44 9.24 3.69 -19.70
C ALA A 44 9.75 3.22 -18.33
N VAL A 45 10.87 2.49 -18.30
CA VAL A 45 11.54 2.09 -17.05
C VAL A 45 12.04 3.32 -16.29
N LEU A 46 12.71 4.26 -16.97
CA LEU A 46 13.20 5.49 -16.33
C LEU A 46 12.06 6.34 -15.74
N TRP A 47 10.95 6.48 -16.47
CA TRP A 47 9.77 7.20 -15.96
C TRP A 47 9.11 6.47 -14.80
N GLY A 48 9.03 5.14 -14.83
CA GLY A 48 8.52 4.36 -13.69
C GLY A 48 9.40 4.47 -12.45
N LEU A 49 10.72 4.37 -12.62
CA LEU A 49 11.69 4.54 -11.53
C LEU A 49 11.69 5.97 -10.96
N GLY A 50 11.60 6.99 -11.82
CA GLY A 50 11.48 8.38 -11.38
C GLY A 50 10.12 8.68 -10.76
N GLY A 51 9.07 7.98 -11.21
CA GLY A 51 7.70 8.17 -10.78
C GLY A 51 7.43 7.82 -9.32
N ILE A 52 8.32 7.03 -8.71
CA ILE A 52 8.26 6.75 -7.27
C ILE A 52 8.54 8.00 -6.41
N LEU A 53 9.33 8.95 -6.93
CA LEU A 53 9.89 10.03 -6.10
C LEU A 53 8.82 10.99 -5.56
N PRO A 54 7.87 11.49 -6.37
CA PRO A 54 6.79 12.32 -5.85
C PRO A 54 5.95 11.59 -4.80
N MET A 55 5.65 10.31 -5.03
CA MET A 55 4.84 9.50 -4.11
C MET A 55 5.55 9.32 -2.76
N LEU A 56 6.86 9.03 -2.76
CA LEU A 56 7.67 8.98 -1.54
C LEU A 56 7.79 10.36 -0.86
N GLY A 57 7.85 11.43 -1.64
CA GLY A 57 7.80 12.80 -1.14
C GLY A 57 6.52 13.04 -0.34
N VAL A 58 5.37 12.63 -0.90
CA VAL A 58 4.09 12.77 -0.20
C VAL A 58 4.02 11.88 1.04
N TYR A 59 4.43 10.62 0.95
CA TYR A 59 4.48 9.71 2.11
C TYR A 59 5.22 10.34 3.31
N ARG A 60 6.34 11.05 3.05
CA ARG A 60 7.12 11.69 4.12
C ARG A 60 6.40 12.84 4.81
N VAL A 61 5.59 13.61 4.08
CA VAL A 61 4.92 14.80 4.63
C VAL A 61 3.50 14.50 5.14
N SER A 62 2.90 13.39 4.71
CA SER A 62 1.54 12.99 5.08
C SER A 62 1.50 12.17 6.38
N GLY A 63 1.89 12.80 7.50
CA GLY A 63 1.97 12.15 8.82
C GLY A 63 0.69 11.41 9.22
N GLU A 64 -0.46 12.09 9.20
CA GLU A 64 -1.73 11.49 9.60
C GLU A 64 -2.11 10.26 8.76
N LEU A 65 -1.95 10.33 7.43
CA LEU A 65 -2.26 9.20 6.55
C LEU A 65 -1.29 8.05 6.79
N ARG A 66 0.00 8.35 6.93
CA ARG A 66 1.03 7.36 7.24
C ARG A 66 0.73 6.64 8.53
N ASP A 67 0.42 7.37 9.59
CA ASP A 67 0.16 6.81 10.92
C ASP A 67 -1.07 5.86 10.89
N ARG A 68 -2.11 6.20 10.12
CA ARG A 68 -3.27 5.31 9.90
C ARG A 68 -2.90 4.01 9.18
N VAL A 69 -2.05 4.09 8.15
CA VAL A 69 -1.58 2.91 7.43
C VAL A 69 -0.67 2.06 8.32
N VAL A 70 0.21 2.68 9.10
CA VAL A 70 1.08 2.00 10.06
C VAL A 70 0.26 1.28 11.13
N GLU A 71 -0.77 1.92 11.68
CA GLU A 71 -1.69 1.33 12.66
C GLU A 71 -2.41 0.10 12.07
N LEU A 72 -2.94 0.22 10.85
CA LEU A 72 -3.73 -0.84 10.22
C LEU A 72 -2.87 -2.02 9.74
N LEU A 73 -1.79 -1.73 9.02
CA LEU A 73 -1.00 -2.75 8.31
C LEU A 73 0.24 -3.18 9.10
N GLY A 74 0.83 -2.28 9.88
CA GLY A 74 2.12 -2.46 10.56
C GLY A 74 2.24 -3.77 11.34
N PRO A 75 1.31 -4.11 12.25
CA PRO A 75 1.35 -5.35 13.03
C PRO A 75 1.39 -6.63 12.18
N THR A 76 0.80 -6.60 10.98
CA THR A 76 0.80 -7.73 10.05
C THR A 76 2.05 -7.73 9.18
N LEU A 77 2.48 -6.57 8.67
CA LEU A 77 3.66 -6.43 7.82
C LEU A 77 4.95 -6.83 8.53
N ILE A 78 5.09 -6.60 9.84
CA ILE A 78 6.28 -7.04 10.58
C ILE A 78 6.45 -8.57 10.61
N ARG A 79 5.35 -9.32 10.48
CA ARG A 79 5.32 -10.80 10.42
C ARG A 79 5.63 -11.33 9.01
N CYS A 80 5.58 -10.48 7.98
CA CYS A 80 5.89 -10.84 6.61
C CYS A 80 7.40 -10.84 6.33
N ARG A 81 7.81 -11.69 5.38
CA ARG A 81 9.16 -11.70 4.79
C ARG A 81 9.22 -10.66 3.68
N TRP A 82 10.42 -10.21 3.32
CA TRP A 82 10.57 -9.18 2.28
C TRP A 82 9.99 -9.62 0.93
N TYR A 83 10.10 -10.92 0.58
CA TYR A 83 9.55 -11.46 -0.66
C TYR A 83 8.03 -11.56 -0.65
N ASP A 84 7.39 -11.67 0.53
CA ASP A 84 5.93 -11.60 0.64
C ASP A 84 5.44 -10.21 0.25
N LEU A 85 6.14 -9.17 0.72
CA LEU A 85 5.83 -7.77 0.43
C LEU A 85 6.08 -7.45 -1.04
N LEU A 86 7.18 -7.96 -1.60
CA LEU A 86 7.48 -7.81 -3.01
C LEU A 86 6.38 -8.45 -3.87
N LEU A 87 5.94 -9.66 -3.52
CA LEU A 87 4.85 -10.34 -4.23
C LEU A 87 3.56 -9.52 -4.18
N LEU A 88 3.16 -9.06 -2.99
CA LEU A 88 1.95 -8.25 -2.83
C LEU A 88 2.03 -6.94 -3.63
N ALA A 89 3.16 -6.24 -3.55
CA ALA A 89 3.35 -4.97 -4.26
C ALA A 89 3.39 -5.13 -5.79
N LEU A 90 3.99 -6.22 -6.29
CA LEU A 90 3.95 -6.53 -7.72
C LEU A 90 2.55 -6.88 -8.19
N LEU A 91 1.80 -7.65 -7.39
CA LEU A 91 0.42 -8.02 -7.71
C LEU A 91 -0.49 -6.78 -7.71
N ALA A 92 -0.37 -5.90 -6.72
CA ALA A 92 -1.11 -4.64 -6.67
C ALA A 92 -0.75 -3.72 -7.85
N GLY A 93 0.55 -3.46 -8.05
CA GLY A 93 1.02 -2.61 -9.14
C GLY A 93 0.61 -3.11 -10.53
N VAL A 94 0.53 -4.43 -10.76
CA VAL A 94 0.05 -4.97 -12.03
C VAL A 94 -1.48 -5.00 -12.09
N GLY A 95 -2.14 -5.56 -11.08
CA GLY A 95 -3.58 -5.79 -11.07
C GLY A 95 -4.38 -4.50 -11.08
N GLU A 96 -4.02 -3.56 -10.22
CA GLU A 96 -4.72 -2.29 -10.13
C GLU A 96 -4.49 -1.42 -11.38
N GLU A 97 -3.26 -1.31 -11.87
CA GLU A 97 -3.00 -0.50 -13.07
C GLU A 97 -3.64 -1.10 -14.32
N LEU A 98 -3.66 -2.43 -14.46
CA LEU A 98 -4.40 -3.08 -15.54
C LEU A 98 -5.90 -2.78 -15.45
N LEU A 99 -6.50 -2.87 -14.25
CA LEU A 99 -7.93 -2.64 -14.09
C LEU A 99 -8.30 -1.16 -14.31
N PHE A 100 -7.68 -0.26 -13.56
CA PHE A 100 -8.11 1.14 -13.53
C PHE A 100 -7.65 1.89 -14.78
N ARG A 101 -6.39 1.75 -15.21
CA ARG A 101 -5.79 2.55 -16.29
C ARG A 101 -5.82 1.80 -17.62
N GLY A 102 -5.63 0.49 -17.56
CA GLY A 102 -5.66 -0.40 -18.73
C GLY A 102 -7.08 -0.73 -19.20
N THR A 103 -8.06 -0.81 -18.30
CA THR A 103 -9.41 -1.26 -18.67
C THR A 103 -10.46 -0.17 -18.47
N ILE A 104 -10.67 0.30 -17.24
CA ILE A 104 -11.76 1.22 -16.91
C ILE A 104 -11.57 2.57 -17.61
N GLU A 105 -10.41 3.20 -17.42
CA GLU A 105 -10.09 4.49 -18.02
C GLU A 105 -10.19 4.42 -19.55
N LEU A 106 -9.51 3.45 -20.18
CA LEU A 106 -9.53 3.25 -21.63
C LEU A 106 -10.91 2.91 -22.20
N ALA A 107 -11.75 2.18 -21.46
CA ALA A 107 -13.12 1.92 -21.88
C ALA A 107 -13.96 3.21 -21.90
N LEU A 108 -13.78 4.06 -20.88
CA LEU A 108 -14.55 5.28 -20.70
C LEU A 108 -14.06 6.44 -21.58
N GLU A 109 -12.75 6.51 -21.88
CA GLU A 109 -12.15 7.52 -22.76
C GLU A 109 -12.75 7.51 -24.17
N ARG A 110 -13.31 6.37 -24.62
CA ARG A 110 -14.04 6.27 -25.90
C ARG A 110 -15.28 7.14 -25.97
N TYR A 111 -15.90 7.41 -24.82
CA TYR A 111 -17.10 8.23 -24.73
C TYR A 111 -16.74 9.68 -24.40
N HIS A 112 -15.78 9.90 -23.49
CA HIS A 112 -15.31 11.23 -23.13
C HIS A 112 -13.91 11.16 -22.52
N LEU A 113 -12.91 11.73 -23.21
CA LEU A 113 -11.50 11.67 -22.83
C LEU A 113 -11.27 12.01 -21.34
N TRP A 114 -11.59 13.23 -20.93
CA TRP A 114 -11.40 13.66 -19.55
C TRP A 114 -12.34 12.93 -18.57
N GLY A 115 -13.47 12.44 -19.05
CA GLY A 115 -14.49 11.79 -18.22
C GLY A 115 -14.02 10.40 -17.80
N GLY A 116 -13.35 9.68 -18.70
CA GLY A 116 -12.75 8.38 -18.40
C GLY A 116 -11.65 8.49 -17.36
N MET A 117 -10.73 9.44 -17.52
CA MET A 117 -9.68 9.71 -16.54
C MET A 117 -10.26 10.09 -15.16
N ILE A 118 -11.24 11.02 -15.11
CA ILE A 118 -11.83 11.44 -13.83
C ILE A 118 -12.54 10.26 -13.15
N LEU A 119 -13.39 9.54 -13.86
CA LEU A 119 -14.19 8.46 -13.26
C LEU A 119 -13.33 7.28 -12.83
N ALA A 120 -12.33 6.88 -13.63
CA ALA A 120 -11.40 5.82 -13.25
C ALA A 120 -10.64 6.15 -11.95
N ASN A 121 -10.21 7.41 -11.79
CA ASN A 121 -9.47 7.82 -10.59
C ASN A 121 -10.36 8.03 -9.37
N LEU A 122 -11.62 8.43 -9.53
CA LEU A 122 -12.59 8.41 -8.44
C LEU A 122 -12.87 6.98 -7.97
N LEU A 123 -13.02 6.03 -8.90
CA LEU A 123 -13.21 4.61 -8.56
C LEU A 123 -11.96 4.03 -7.85
N PHE A 124 -10.76 4.41 -8.30
CA PHE A 124 -9.51 4.06 -7.64
C PHE A 124 -9.46 4.61 -6.20
N GLY A 125 -9.80 5.88 -6.01
CA GLY A 125 -9.91 6.48 -4.69
C GLY A 125 -10.93 5.76 -3.80
N LEU A 126 -12.09 5.39 -4.35
CA LEU A 126 -13.15 4.67 -3.63
C LEU A 126 -12.68 3.28 -3.17
N ALA A 127 -11.91 2.56 -3.99
CA ALA A 127 -11.30 1.29 -3.61
C ALA A 127 -10.32 1.43 -2.43
N HIS A 128 -9.80 2.64 -2.22
CA HIS A 128 -8.84 3.01 -1.18
C HIS A 128 -9.46 3.81 -0.03
N SER A 129 -10.78 3.75 0.17
CA SER A 129 -11.48 4.65 1.11
C SER A 129 -11.36 4.27 2.60
N LEU A 130 -10.14 4.21 3.16
CA LEU A 130 -9.91 4.04 4.60
C LEU A 130 -10.43 5.24 5.41
N SER A 131 -10.31 6.44 4.84
CA SER A 131 -10.82 7.71 5.37
C SER A 131 -11.10 8.65 4.21
N TRP A 132 -11.81 9.76 4.47
CA TRP A 132 -12.02 10.80 3.47
C TRP A 132 -10.70 11.36 2.92
N GLN A 133 -9.73 11.64 3.80
CA GLN A 133 -8.40 12.12 3.38
C GLN A 133 -7.68 11.10 2.51
N TYR A 134 -7.76 9.81 2.86
CA TYR A 134 -7.13 8.75 2.08
C TYR A 134 -7.79 8.57 0.72
N PHE A 135 -9.13 8.68 0.64
CA PHE A 135 -9.88 8.70 -0.62
C PHE A 135 -9.41 9.83 -1.55
N VAL A 136 -9.32 11.06 -1.04
CA VAL A 136 -8.86 12.21 -1.82
C VAL A 136 -7.41 12.00 -2.27
N PHE A 137 -6.54 11.54 -1.37
CA PHE A 137 -5.14 11.29 -1.68
C PHE A 137 -4.96 10.22 -2.75
N ALA A 138 -5.63 9.07 -2.60
CA ALA A 138 -5.59 7.98 -3.57
C ALA A 138 -6.14 8.43 -4.93
N THR A 139 -7.19 9.25 -4.96
CA THR A 139 -7.71 9.85 -6.21
C THR A 139 -6.63 10.69 -6.91
N VAL A 140 -5.93 11.57 -6.17
CA VAL A 140 -4.86 12.42 -6.72
C VAL A 140 -3.68 11.59 -7.21
N ILE A 141 -3.24 10.60 -6.43
CA ILE A 141 -2.21 9.64 -6.85
C ILE A 141 -2.64 8.90 -8.10
N GLY A 142 -3.92 8.54 -8.21
CA GLY A 142 -4.44 7.89 -9.40
C GLY A 142 -4.35 8.77 -10.64
N VAL A 143 -4.69 10.07 -10.52
CA VAL A 143 -4.53 11.02 -11.62
C VAL A 143 -3.06 11.11 -12.04
N TYR A 144 -2.14 11.12 -11.07
CA TYR A 144 -0.71 11.09 -11.33
C TYR A 144 -0.26 9.81 -12.07
N LEU A 145 -0.76 8.63 -11.68
CA LEU A 145 -0.48 7.36 -12.37
C LEU A 145 -1.09 7.30 -13.78
N SER A 146 -2.24 7.94 -13.98
CA SER A 146 -2.86 8.10 -15.30
C SER A 146 -2.00 8.99 -16.19
N TRP A 147 -1.47 10.09 -15.64
CA TRP A 147 -0.50 10.95 -16.34
C TRP A 147 0.80 10.21 -16.69
N LEU A 148 1.37 9.44 -15.76
CA LEU A 148 2.53 8.57 -16.00
C LEU A 148 2.28 7.55 -17.12
N SER A 149 1.03 7.07 -17.21
CA SER A 149 0.64 6.13 -18.27
C SER A 149 0.50 6.80 -19.64
N GLY A 150 0.22 8.11 -19.69
CA GLY A 150 0.01 8.87 -20.92
C GLY A 150 1.19 9.73 -21.39
N PHE A 151 2.29 9.79 -20.62
CA PHE A 151 3.42 10.69 -20.89
C PHE A 151 4.77 9.93 -20.89
N PRO A 152 5.78 10.33 -21.72
CA PRO A 152 5.75 11.29 -22.83
C PRO A 152 5.49 10.56 -24.16
N GLY A 153 4.24 10.38 -24.56
CA GLY A 153 3.92 9.82 -25.87
C GLY A 153 2.70 8.93 -25.86
N GLU A 154 2.74 7.85 -26.66
CA GLU A 154 1.66 6.88 -26.68
C GLU A 154 1.48 6.22 -25.32
N ARG A 155 0.21 5.98 -24.96
CA ARG A 155 -0.13 5.38 -23.67
C ARG A 155 0.66 4.09 -23.45
N ASN A 156 1.36 4.03 -22.32
CA ASN A 156 2.14 2.89 -21.87
C ASN A 156 1.88 2.68 -20.38
N LEU A 157 1.40 1.51 -19.97
CA LEU A 157 1.11 1.25 -18.55
C LEU A 157 2.35 0.93 -17.73
N LEU A 158 3.46 0.55 -18.37
CA LEU A 158 4.66 0.10 -17.66
C LEU A 158 5.21 1.15 -16.64
N PRO A 159 5.30 2.46 -16.95
CA PRO A 159 5.71 3.46 -15.98
C PRO A 159 4.84 3.48 -14.73
N ALA A 160 3.50 3.42 -14.87
CA ALA A 160 2.59 3.42 -13.74
C ALA A 160 2.66 2.12 -12.93
N ILE A 161 2.72 0.96 -13.59
CA ILE A 161 2.91 -0.36 -12.95
C ILE A 161 4.17 -0.36 -12.09
N LEU A 162 5.29 0.14 -12.64
CA LEU A 162 6.57 0.20 -11.93
C LEU A 162 6.51 1.22 -10.79
N ALA A 163 6.01 2.43 -11.03
CA ALA A 163 5.94 3.47 -10.01
C ALA A 163 5.07 3.02 -8.82
N HIS A 164 3.89 2.48 -9.10
CA HIS A 164 2.95 2.00 -8.10
C HIS A 164 3.52 0.81 -7.32
N GLY A 165 3.92 -0.26 -8.00
CA GLY A 165 4.43 -1.46 -7.33
C GLY A 165 5.72 -1.20 -6.55
N LEU A 166 6.62 -0.35 -7.05
CA LEU A 166 7.82 0.02 -6.30
C LEU A 166 7.51 0.94 -5.11
N TYR A 167 6.55 1.85 -5.25
CA TYR A 167 6.09 2.68 -4.14
C TYR A 167 5.52 1.82 -3.02
N ASP A 168 4.61 0.89 -3.34
CA ASP A 168 4.02 0.00 -2.34
C ASP A 168 5.07 -0.84 -1.64
N PHE A 169 6.01 -1.40 -2.40
CA PHE A 169 7.11 -2.16 -1.81
C PHE A 169 7.95 -1.31 -0.87
N ALA A 170 8.29 -0.08 -1.27
CA ALA A 170 9.03 0.85 -0.43
C ALA A 170 8.22 1.25 0.81
N ALA A 171 6.94 1.57 0.67
CA ALA A 171 6.04 1.91 1.77
C ALA A 171 5.93 0.76 2.78
N PHE A 172 5.74 -0.48 2.32
CA PHE A 172 5.72 -1.65 3.21
C PHE A 172 7.02 -1.80 4.02
N LEU A 173 8.18 -1.55 3.41
CA LEU A 173 9.46 -1.59 4.11
C LEU A 173 9.62 -0.44 5.13
N LEU A 174 9.17 0.76 4.78
CA LEU A 174 9.21 1.93 5.67
C LEU A 174 8.30 1.72 6.88
N ILE A 175 7.06 1.28 6.66
CA ILE A 175 6.11 0.95 7.74
C ILE A 175 6.70 -0.11 8.68
N ARG A 176 7.33 -1.18 8.14
CA ARG A 176 7.99 -2.20 8.96
C ARG A 176 9.12 -1.63 9.81
N ARG A 177 9.88 -0.67 9.27
CA ARG A 177 10.93 0.01 10.00
C ARG A 177 10.36 0.85 11.13
N GLU A 178 9.33 1.64 10.86
CA GLU A 178 8.67 2.51 11.84
C GLU A 178 8.12 1.72 13.04
N VAL A 179 7.43 0.60 12.80
CA VAL A 179 6.92 -0.26 13.89
C VAL A 179 8.04 -0.87 14.72
N ARG A 180 9.15 -1.27 14.09
CA ARG A 180 10.30 -1.85 14.80
C ARG A 180 11.02 -0.84 15.68
N VAL A 181 11.19 0.39 15.19
CA VAL A 181 11.79 1.49 15.96
C VAL A 181 10.91 1.81 17.18
N ALA A 182 9.61 2.01 16.98
CA ALA A 182 8.68 2.27 18.07
C ALA A 182 8.69 1.16 19.15
N SER A 183 8.71 -0.11 18.72
CA SER A 183 8.79 -1.25 19.65
C SER A 183 10.09 -1.27 20.47
N SER A 184 11.21 -0.86 19.86
CA SER A 184 12.52 -0.81 20.53
C SER A 184 12.61 0.32 21.56
N GLU A 185 12.04 1.49 21.26
CA GLU A 185 11.99 2.64 22.17
C GLU A 185 11.13 2.34 23.40
N THR A 186 9.94 1.75 23.22
CA THR A 186 9.09 1.32 24.34
C THR A 186 9.77 0.31 25.25
N THR A 187 10.52 -0.65 24.67
CA THR A 187 11.25 -1.65 25.45
C THR A 187 12.40 -1.02 26.24
N ALA A 188 13.13 -0.08 25.63
CA ALA A 188 14.21 0.65 26.30
C ALA A 188 13.68 1.53 27.44
N GLU A 189 12.56 2.23 27.23
CA GLU A 189 11.90 3.05 28.25
C GLU A 189 11.47 2.19 29.45
N PHE A 190 10.79 1.06 29.21
CA PHE A 190 10.38 0.14 30.28
C PHE A 190 11.59 -0.45 31.05
N SER A 191 12.67 -0.78 30.34
CA SER A 191 13.91 -1.27 30.97
C SER A 191 14.62 -0.20 31.81
N SER A 192 14.35 1.09 31.60
CA SER A 192 14.97 2.21 32.33
C SER A 192 14.20 2.63 33.59
N LEU A 193 12.99 2.10 33.80
CA LEU A 193 12.19 2.39 34.99
C LEU A 193 12.83 1.75 36.24
N PRO A 194 12.85 2.45 37.39
CA PRO A 194 13.33 1.88 38.65
C PRO A 194 12.56 0.60 38.99
N VAL A 195 13.28 -0.46 39.36
CA VAL A 195 12.65 -1.70 39.85
C VAL A 195 11.86 -1.35 41.12
N PRO A 196 10.54 -1.61 41.17
CA PRO A 196 9.77 -1.34 42.37
C PRO A 196 10.37 -2.11 43.55
N PRO A 197 10.39 -1.52 44.75
CA PRO A 197 10.93 -2.20 45.93
C PRO A 197 10.25 -3.56 46.10
N SER A 198 11.05 -4.59 46.36
CA SER A 198 10.57 -5.96 46.60
C SER A 198 9.49 -5.92 47.68
N ALA A 199 8.32 -6.53 47.39
CA ALA A 199 7.28 -6.69 48.39
C ALA A 199 7.88 -7.32 49.65
N PRO A 200 7.54 -6.83 50.86
CA PRO A 200 8.04 -7.41 52.09
C PRO A 200 7.72 -8.90 52.12
N ALA A 201 8.70 -9.72 52.50
CA ALA A 201 8.56 -11.16 52.58
C ALA A 201 7.33 -11.50 53.46
N PRO A 202 6.43 -12.39 53.02
CA PRO A 202 5.31 -12.80 53.86
C PRO A 202 5.86 -13.70 54.97
N GLY A 203 5.96 -13.14 56.18
CA GLY A 203 6.11 -13.90 57.42
C GLY A 203 7.51 -13.83 58.04
N GLU A 204 7.78 -12.76 58.79
CA GLU A 204 8.67 -12.83 59.94
C GLU A 204 8.08 -11.93 61.04
N GLY A 205 7.60 -12.57 62.11
CA GLY A 205 7.32 -11.89 63.39
C GLY A 205 5.85 -11.67 63.74
N ALA A 206 5.23 -12.64 64.41
CA ALA A 206 4.47 -12.43 65.66
C ALA A 206 4.16 -13.80 66.28
N ASP A 207 5.20 -14.49 66.72
CA ASP A 207 5.13 -15.46 67.82
C ASP A 207 5.66 -14.70 69.04
N ASP A 208 4.76 -14.18 69.86
CA ASP A 208 5.06 -13.67 71.20
C ASP A 208 3.85 -13.99 72.09
N GLY A 209 4.05 -14.96 72.98
CA GLY A 209 3.02 -15.51 73.85
C GLY A 209 2.58 -14.59 74.99
N HIS A 210 1.35 -14.80 75.44
CA HIS A 210 0.98 -15.11 76.83
C HIS A 210 -0.51 -15.42 76.95
#